data_AF-G1Q9S2-F1
#
_entry.id   AF-G1Q9S2-F1
#
_cell.length_a   1.000
_cell.length_b   1.000
_cell.length_c   1.000
_cell.angle_alpha   90.00
_cell.angle_beta   90.00
_cell.angle_gamma   90.00
#
_symmetry.space_group_name_H-M   'P 1'
#
loop_
_entity.id
_entity.type
_entity.pdbx_description
1 polymer ?
#
loop_
_entity_poly.entity_id
_entity_poly.type
_entity_poly.pdbx_seq_one_letter_code
_entity_poly.pdbx_strand_id
1 'polypeptide(L)' 'QRTIRTASRRQFENKVPEKQKLFQEDNGIPVHLKDGVADAFLYRTTMILTVGRTTYAIYQLAMASLPKKRG' A
#
# COMPACT_ATOMS: atom_id res chain seq x y z
N GLN A 1 17.80 5.52 -50.82
CA GLN A 1 18.23 4.61 -49.74
C GLN A 1 17.95 5.34 -48.42
N ARG A 2 16.97 4.88 -47.62
CA ARG A 2 16.57 5.54 -46.36
C ARG A 2 17.08 4.68 -45.20
N THR A 3 18.13 5.14 -44.53
CA THR A 3 18.76 4.42 -43.42
C THR A 3 17.81 4.41 -42.22
N ILE A 4 17.15 3.28 -41.97
CA ILE A 4 16.39 3.08 -40.74
C ILE A 4 17.40 2.76 -39.64
N ARG A 5 17.56 3.71 -38.71
CA ARG A 5 18.37 3.55 -37.50
C ARG A 5 17.65 2.56 -36.57
N THR A 6 18.14 1.34 -36.48
CA THR A 6 17.72 0.35 -35.48
C THR A 6 18.26 0.77 -34.10
N ALA A 7 17.65 1.78 -33.50
CA ALA A 7 17.83 1.99 -32.07
C ALA A 7 17.06 0.86 -31.37
N SER A 8 17.79 -0.05 -30.71
CA SER A 8 17.22 -1.10 -29.87
C SER A 8 16.32 -0.44 -28.82
N ARG A 9 15.02 -0.37 -29.10
CA ARG A 9 14.02 0.06 -28.13
C ARG A 9 13.95 -1.09 -27.12
N ARG A 10 14.60 -0.93 -25.97
CA ARG A 10 14.18 -1.61 -24.73
C ARG A 10 12.81 -1.05 -24.34
N GLN A 11 11.80 -1.29 -25.16
CA GLN A 11 10.41 -1.01 -24.86
C GLN A 11 10.00 -2.11 -23.89
N PHE A 12 9.82 -1.75 -22.62
CA PHE A 12 9.07 -2.59 -21.70
C PHE A 12 7.80 -3.05 -22.39
N GLU A 13 7.52 -4.35 -22.38
CA GLU A 13 6.31 -4.90 -22.96
C GLU A 13 5.09 -4.29 -22.29
N ASN A 14 4.02 -4.08 -23.06
CA ASN A 14 2.76 -3.61 -22.50
C ASN A 14 2.12 -4.69 -21.62
N LYS A 15 2.11 -4.47 -20.31
CA LYS A 15 1.50 -5.36 -19.30
C LYS A 15 0.08 -4.94 -18.88
N VAL A 16 -0.52 -3.93 -19.51
CA VAL A 16 -1.88 -3.46 -19.19
C VAL A 16 -2.93 -4.57 -19.33
N PRO A 17 -2.94 -5.40 -20.39
CA PRO A 17 -3.95 -6.46 -20.51
C PRO A 17 -3.86 -7.50 -19.38
N GLU A 18 -2.65 -7.82 -18.93
CA GLU A 18 -2.41 -8.77 -17.83
C GLU A 18 -2.97 -8.22 -16.51
N LYS A 19 -2.71 -6.95 -16.21
CA LYS A 19 -3.25 -6.29 -15.01
C LYS A 19 -4.76 -6.08 -15.10
N GLN A 20 -5.31 -5.73 -16.26
CA GLN A 20 -6.76 -5.66 -16.45
C GLN A 20 -7.43 -7.00 -16.16
N LYS A 21 -6.88 -8.12 -16.66
CA LYS A 21 -7.41 -9.45 -16.36
C LYS A 21 -7.39 -9.76 -14.86
N LEU A 22 -6.30 -9.44 -14.16
CA LEU A 22 -6.18 -9.65 -12.71
C LEU A 22 -7.21 -8.84 -11.92
N PHE A 23 -7.36 -7.55 -12.19
CA PHE A 23 -8.26 -6.67 -11.44
C PHE A 23 -9.73 -6.82 -11.83
N GLN A 24 -10.04 -7.36 -13.02
CA GLN A 24 -11.41 -7.64 -13.46
C GLN A 24 -11.85 -9.08 -13.22
N GLU A 25 -10.98 -9.96 -12.71
CA GLU A 25 -11.36 -11.31 -12.30
C GLU A 25 -12.49 -11.26 -11.27
N ASP A 26 -13.58 -11.99 -11.51
CA ASP A 26 -14.75 -12.03 -10.63
C ASP A 26 -14.55 -13.05 -9.49
N ASN A 27 -13.59 -12.75 -8.62
CA ASN A 27 -13.19 -13.57 -7.48
C ASN A 27 -13.75 -13.06 -6.15
N GLY A 28 -14.58 -12.01 -6.17
CA GLY A 28 -15.14 -11.37 -4.98
C GLY A 28 -14.13 -10.67 -4.06
N ILE A 29 -12.85 -10.61 -4.45
CA ILE A 29 -11.79 -9.97 -3.64
C ILE A 29 -11.90 -8.45 -3.79
N PRO A 30 -11.89 -7.68 -2.69
CA PRO A 30 -11.94 -6.22 -2.75
C PRO A 30 -10.68 -5.66 -3.41
N VAL A 31 -10.82 -4.53 -4.11
CA VAL A 31 -9.74 -3.93 -4.93
C VAL A 31 -8.42 -3.70 -4.17
N HIS A 32 -8.47 -3.39 -2.87
CA HIS A 32 -7.30 -3.13 -2.03
C HIS A 32 -6.56 -4.39 -1.54
N LEU A 33 -7.02 -5.58 -1.92
CA LEU A 33 -6.37 -6.88 -1.67
C LEU A 33 -6.14 -7.67 -2.95
N LYS A 34 -6.42 -7.07 -4.12
CA LYS A 34 -6.60 -7.79 -5.38
C LYS A 34 -5.29 -8.17 -6.06
N ASP A 35 -4.18 -7.51 -5.74
CA ASP A 35 -2.82 -7.90 -6.16
C ASP A 35 -2.23 -8.98 -5.23
N GLY A 36 -2.98 -9.40 -4.19
CA GLY A 36 -2.72 -10.62 -3.40
C GLY A 36 -1.96 -10.40 -2.09
N VAL A 37 -0.93 -11.24 -1.85
CA VAL A 37 -0.25 -11.33 -0.54
C VAL A 37 0.44 -10.03 -0.14
N ALA A 38 1.02 -9.30 -1.10
CA ALA A 38 1.68 -8.03 -0.85
C ALA A 38 0.69 -6.98 -0.32
N ASP A 39 -0.48 -6.86 -0.96
CA ASP A 39 -1.55 -5.96 -0.53
C ASP A 39 -2.04 -6.30 0.88
N ALA A 40 -2.27 -7.59 1.15
CA ALA A 40 -2.71 -8.04 2.47
C ALA A 40 -1.67 -7.75 3.57
N PHE A 41 -0.39 -7.94 3.28
CA PHE A 41 0.70 -7.61 4.21
C PHE A 41 0.77 -6.10 4.48
N LEU A 42 0.70 -5.28 3.42
CA LEU A 42 0.73 -3.83 3.54
C LEU A 42 -0.48 -3.29 4.33
N TYR A 43 -1.67 -3.82 4.06
CA TYR A 43 -2.89 -3.47 4.77
C TYR A 43 -2.77 -3.77 6.28
N ARG A 44 -2.37 -5.01 6.63
CA ARG A 44 -2.21 -5.42 8.04
C ARG A 44 -1.17 -4.58 8.76
N THR A 45 -0.03 -4.31 8.12
CA THR A 45 1.05 -3.49 8.70
C THR A 45 0.57 -2.07 8.97
N THR A 46 -0.11 -1.46 8.00
CA THR A 46 -0.69 -0.11 8.13
C THR A 46 -1.71 -0.04 9.26
N MET A 47 -2.57 -1.06 9.37
CA MET A 47 -3.58 -1.14 10.41
C MET A 47 -2.96 -1.27 11.80
N ILE A 48 -1.98 -2.16 11.98
CA ILE A 48 -1.25 -2.33 13.25
C ILE A 48 -0.58 -1.02 13.66
N LEU A 49 0.11 -0.36 12.73
CA LEU A 49 0.77 0.91 12.99
C LEU A 49 -0.24 1.98 13.42
N THR A 50 -1.36 2.10 12.71
CA THR A 50 -2.39 3.11 12.99
C THR A 50 -3.03 2.89 14.36
N VAL A 51 -3.46 1.66 14.65
CA VAL A 51 -4.04 1.33 15.95
C VAL A 51 -3.02 1.54 17.07
N GLY A 52 -1.78 1.08 16.90
CA GLY A 52 -0.72 1.28 17.87
C GLY A 52 -0.43 2.76 18.15
N ARG A 53 -0.36 3.59 17.10
CA ARG A 53 -0.15 5.04 17.25
C ARG A 53 -1.32 5.72 17.97
N THR A 54 -2.55 5.35 17.64
CA THR A 54 -3.74 5.91 18.30
C THR A 54 -3.76 5.56 19.79
N THR A 55 -3.51 4.29 20.14
CA THR A 55 -3.42 3.87 21.56
C THR A 55 -2.31 4.61 22.30
N TYR A 56 -1.14 4.77 21.69
CA TYR A 56 -0.04 5.53 22.28
C TYR A 56 -0.39 7.01 22.47
N ALA A 57 -1.04 7.64 21.48
CA ALA A 57 -1.48 9.02 21.59
C ALA A 57 -2.49 9.21 22.74
N ILE A 58 -3.43 8.27 22.92
CA ILE A 58 -4.37 8.28 24.05
C ILE A 58 -3.63 8.15 25.39
N TYR A 59 -2.65 7.25 25.49
CA TYR A 59 -1.81 7.12 26.68
C TYR A 59 -1.09 8.42 27.02
N GLN A 60 -0.47 9.06 26.03
CA GLN A 60 0.22 10.33 26.19
C GLN A 60 -0.75 11.45 26.61
N LEU A 61 -1.95 11.49 26.04
CA LEU A 61 -2.99 12.45 26.41
C LEU A 61 -3.46 12.24 27.85
N ALA A 62 -3.65 10.99 28.28
CA ALA A 62 -4.00 10.67 29.67
C ALA A 62 -2.89 11.12 30.63
N MET A 63 -1.62 10.87 30.29
CA MET A 63 -0.48 11.30 31.11
C MET A 63 -0.30 12.82 31.14
N ALA A 64 -0.68 13.53 30.09
CA ALA A 64 -0.63 14.99 30.03
C ALA A 64 -1.80 15.66 30.77
N SER A 65 -2.98 15.03 30.79
CA SER A 65 -4.19 15.58 31.40
C SER A 65 -4.27 15.38 32.91
N LEU A 66 -3.56 14.40 33.47
CA LEU A 66 -3.50 14.18 34.91
C LEU A 66 -2.48 15.13 35.57
N PRO A 67 -2.82 15.80 36.68
CA PRO A 67 -1.89 16.68 37.37
C PRO A 67 -0.73 15.86 37.94
N LYS A 68 0.50 16.19 37.54
CA LYS A 68 1.70 15.64 38.16
C LYS A 68 1.85 16.25 39.54
N LYS A 69 1.97 15.41 40.58
CA LYS A 69 2.34 15.88 41.93
C LYS A 69 3.63 16.68 41.82
N ARG A 70 3.54 17.98 42.07
CA ARG A 70 4.68 18.87 42.22
C ARG A 70 5.14 18.72 43.67
N GLY A 71 6.30 18.11 43.86
CA GLY A 71 7.02 18.15 45.15
C GLY A 71 7.65 19.51 45.35
#